data_AF-A0A2U9T5M1-F1
#
_entry.id   AF-A0A2U9T5M1-F1
#
_cell.length_a   1.000
_cell.length_b   1.000
_cell.length_c   1.000
_cell.angle_alpha   90.00
_cell.angle_beta   90.00
_cell.angle_gamma   90.00
#
_symmetry.space_group_name_H-M   'P 1'
#
loop_
_entity.id
_entity.type
_entity.pdbx_description
1 polymer ?
#
loop_
_entity_poly.entity_id
_entity_poly.type
_entity_poly.pdbx_seq_one_letter_code
_entity_poly.pdbx_strand_id
1 'polypeptide(L)'
;MTDALPDIELDLSFDGPNAVIVGGAHKVVRLDKLVALAPGLLQPSAATRLAELANHLLLGDDFSVITAPGDYATAFRARLATEDPSLPWRPGVIRLCDFGVPDFDEIKAPELSDGRLVFFARDSFTGLPYRIELDPQATDLKAAELYQPLGLTPVES
;
A
#
# COMPACT_ATOMS: atom_id res chain seq x y z
N MET A 1 3.75 29.50 -1.96
CA MET A 1 4.39 28.92 -3.15
C MET A 1 4.24 27.42 -3.01
N THR A 2 3.49 26.77 -3.91
CA THR A 2 3.45 25.31 -3.96
C THR A 2 4.86 24.88 -4.35
N ASP A 3 5.59 24.25 -3.43
CA ASP A 3 6.90 23.72 -3.76
C ASP A 3 6.68 22.63 -4.80
N ALA A 4 7.13 22.88 -6.04
CA ALA A 4 6.88 21.95 -7.13
C ALA A 4 7.58 20.63 -6.80
N LEU A 5 6.83 19.52 -6.82
CA LEU A 5 7.42 18.21 -6.59
C LEU A 5 8.52 17.98 -7.64
N PRO A 6 9.74 17.58 -7.23
CA PRO A 6 10.73 17.14 -8.18
C PRO A 6 10.20 15.90 -8.92
N ASP A 7 10.82 15.57 -10.04
CA ASP A 7 10.57 14.30 -10.68
C ASP A 7 11.02 13.15 -9.76
N ILE A 8 10.14 12.20 -9.51
CA ILE A 8 10.40 11.07 -8.61
C ILE A 8 9.91 9.80 -9.30
N GLU A 9 10.84 8.91 -9.60
CA GLU A 9 10.58 7.65 -10.29
C GLU A 9 10.88 6.47 -9.36
N LEU A 10 10.18 5.35 -9.56
CA LEU A 10 10.51 4.09 -8.88
C LEU A 10 11.73 3.47 -9.55
N ASP A 11 12.70 3.02 -8.77
CA ASP A 11 13.82 2.26 -9.31
C ASP A 11 13.39 0.80 -9.46
N LEU A 12 13.13 0.39 -10.69
CA LEU A 12 12.70 -0.98 -11.02
C LEU A 12 13.88 -1.94 -11.26
N SER A 13 15.11 -1.54 -10.88
CA SER A 13 16.24 -2.47 -10.92
C SER A 13 16.06 -3.59 -9.90
N PHE A 14 16.16 -4.83 -10.37
CA PHE A 14 16.00 -6.04 -9.54
C PHE A 14 17.21 -6.34 -8.63
N ASP A 15 18.18 -5.43 -8.56
CA ASP A 15 19.45 -5.64 -7.87
C ASP A 15 19.59 -4.65 -6.71
N GLY A 16 19.35 -5.14 -5.49
CA GLY A 16 19.46 -4.38 -4.25
C GLY A 16 18.13 -4.05 -3.57
N PRO A 17 18.13 -3.14 -2.58
CA PRO A 17 16.92 -2.74 -1.87
C PRO A 17 16.01 -1.88 -2.75
N ASN A 18 14.71 -1.91 -2.47
CA ASN A 18 13.72 -1.04 -3.13
C ASN A 18 14.13 0.43 -2.98
N ALA A 19 14.07 1.17 -4.09
CA ALA A 19 14.60 2.53 -4.15
C ALA A 19 13.77 3.42 -5.06
N VAL A 20 13.96 4.73 -4.92
CA VAL A 20 13.37 5.73 -5.82
C VAL A 20 14.46 6.65 -6.34
N ILE A 21 14.28 7.18 -7.54
CA ILE A 21 15.20 8.12 -8.19
C ILE A 21 14.56 9.51 -8.12
N VAL A 22 15.23 10.46 -7.46
CA VAL A 22 14.79 11.85 -7.34
C VAL A 22 15.61 12.73 -8.28
N GLY A 23 14.93 13.51 -9.12
CA GLY A 23 15.54 14.42 -10.09
C GLY A 23 16.45 13.72 -11.11
N GLY A 24 16.22 12.44 -11.39
CA GLY A 24 17.00 11.63 -12.33
C GLY A 24 18.41 11.23 -11.88
N ALA A 25 18.84 11.63 -10.67
CA ALA A 25 20.23 11.44 -10.23
C ALA A 25 20.37 10.88 -8.81
N HIS A 26 19.38 11.07 -7.94
CA HIS A 26 19.48 10.72 -6.52
C HIS A 26 18.71 9.43 -6.23
N LYS A 27 19.43 8.31 -6.10
CA LYS A 27 18.86 7.05 -5.62
C LYS A 27 18.66 7.11 -4.10
N VAL A 28 17.42 6.88 -3.65
CA VAL A 28 17.00 6.98 -2.26
C VAL A 28 16.32 5.68 -1.85
N VAL A 29 16.75 5.11 -0.71
CA VAL A 29 16.25 3.81 -0.18
C VAL A 29 15.50 3.97 1.15
N ARG A 30 15.22 5.22 1.56
CA ARG A 30 14.65 5.56 2.87
C ARG A 30 13.65 6.70 2.75
N LEU A 31 12.50 6.53 3.41
CA LEU A 31 11.41 7.51 3.34
C LEU A 31 11.79 8.87 3.93
N ASP A 32 12.48 8.90 5.10
CA ASP A 32 12.93 10.15 5.72
C ASP A 32 13.85 10.98 4.81
N LYS A 33 14.69 10.30 4.01
CA LYS A 33 15.58 10.94 3.04
C LYS A 33 14.82 11.43 1.82
N LEU A 34 13.82 10.69 1.37
CA LEU A 34 12.96 11.09 0.27
C LEU A 34 12.20 12.37 0.61
N VAL A 35 11.52 12.42 1.77
CA VAL A 35 10.76 13.60 2.17
C VAL A 35 11.65 14.81 2.48
N ALA A 36 12.91 14.59 2.89
CA ALA A 36 13.89 15.67 3.04
C ALA A 36 14.33 16.27 1.68
N LEU A 37 14.39 15.46 0.62
CA LEU A 37 14.72 15.91 -0.73
C LEU A 37 13.51 16.48 -1.49
N ALA A 38 12.30 16.03 -1.14
CA ALA A 38 11.05 16.44 -1.75
C ALA A 38 10.01 16.81 -0.67
N PRO A 39 10.19 17.93 0.05
CA PRO A 39 9.30 18.32 1.16
C PRO A 39 7.85 18.58 0.71
N GLY A 40 7.63 18.87 -0.58
CA GLY A 40 6.29 18.95 -1.18
C GLY A 40 5.47 17.67 -1.05
N LEU A 41 6.10 16.50 -0.81
CA LEU A 41 5.39 15.24 -0.55
C LEU A 41 4.63 15.26 0.79
N LEU A 42 5.00 16.15 1.71
CA LEU A 42 4.32 16.30 2.99
C LEU A 42 3.05 17.16 2.91
N GLN A 43 2.62 17.54 1.70
CA GLN A 43 1.35 18.22 1.49
C GLN A 43 0.21 17.19 1.39
N PRO A 44 -0.98 17.45 1.96
CA PRO A 44 -2.13 16.53 1.86
C PRO A 44 -2.50 16.15 0.43
N SER A 45 -2.34 17.08 -0.53
CA SER A 45 -2.59 16.83 -1.95
C SER A 45 -1.64 15.80 -2.59
N ALA A 46 -0.52 15.49 -1.94
CA ALA A 46 0.46 14.50 -2.38
C ALA A 46 0.33 13.15 -1.66
N ALA A 47 -0.67 12.98 -0.78
CA ALA A 47 -0.82 11.78 0.07
C ALA A 47 -0.81 10.46 -0.71
N THR A 48 -1.54 10.39 -1.83
CA THR A 48 -1.54 9.21 -2.70
C THR A 48 -0.15 8.89 -3.24
N ARG A 49 0.56 9.91 -3.75
CA ARG A 49 1.90 9.72 -4.29
C ARG A 49 2.89 9.33 -3.20
N LEU A 50 2.79 9.94 -2.02
CA LEU A 50 3.63 9.58 -0.87
C LEU A 50 3.37 8.14 -0.41
N ALA A 51 2.12 7.69 -0.40
CA ALA A 51 1.78 6.31 -0.06
C ALA A 51 2.39 5.30 -1.05
N GLU A 52 2.32 5.56 -2.35
CA GLU A 52 2.94 4.70 -3.38
C GLU A 52 4.47 4.59 -3.17
N LEU A 53 5.13 5.73 -2.96
CA LEU A 53 6.58 5.79 -2.74
C LEU A 53 6.98 5.11 -1.42
N ALA A 54 6.23 5.34 -0.35
CA ALA A 54 6.44 4.70 0.94
C ALA A 54 6.26 3.19 0.86
N ASN A 55 5.19 2.72 0.19
CA ASN A 55 4.94 1.29 -0.04
C ASN A 55 6.09 0.65 -0.81
N HIS A 56 6.50 1.26 -1.94
CA HIS A 56 7.60 0.74 -2.74
C HIS A 56 8.90 0.66 -1.93
N LEU A 57 9.29 1.72 -1.21
CA LEU A 57 10.51 1.70 -0.39
C LEU A 57 10.48 0.63 0.71
N LEU A 58 9.30 0.33 1.27
CA LEU A 58 9.15 -0.63 2.38
C LEU A 58 9.05 -2.08 1.91
N LEU A 59 8.26 -2.36 0.88
CA LEU A 59 7.90 -3.72 0.45
C LEU A 59 7.91 -3.92 -1.07
N GLY A 60 8.31 -2.92 -1.85
CA GLY A 60 8.42 -3.04 -3.30
C GLY A 60 7.05 -3.38 -3.91
N ASP A 61 7.04 -4.44 -4.71
CA ASP A 61 5.86 -4.92 -5.43
C ASP A 61 5.07 -6.02 -4.69
N ASP A 62 5.52 -6.42 -3.49
CA ASP A 62 4.81 -7.40 -2.65
C ASP A 62 3.43 -6.87 -2.23
N PHE A 63 3.28 -5.55 -2.18
CA PHE A 63 2.04 -4.84 -1.88
C PHE A 63 1.77 -3.75 -2.91
N SER A 64 0.50 -3.46 -3.14
CA SER A 64 0.05 -2.33 -3.96
C SER A 64 -0.89 -1.42 -3.19
N VAL A 65 -0.66 -0.12 -3.22
CA VAL A 65 -1.55 0.86 -2.57
C VAL A 65 -2.95 0.82 -3.18
N ILE A 66 -3.97 0.83 -2.34
CA ILE A 66 -5.37 0.96 -2.72
C ILE A 66 -5.67 2.46 -2.87
N THR A 67 -5.52 2.99 -4.08
CA THR A 67 -5.75 4.41 -4.39
C THR A 67 -7.23 4.72 -4.65
N ALA A 68 -7.98 3.75 -5.16
CA ALA A 68 -9.42 3.82 -5.42
C ALA A 68 -10.16 2.71 -4.65
N PRO A 69 -10.62 2.97 -3.41
CA PRO A 69 -11.29 1.95 -2.59
C PRO A 69 -12.52 1.31 -3.23
N GLY A 70 -13.30 2.08 -3.99
CA GLY A 70 -14.48 1.56 -4.69
C GLY A 70 -14.14 0.55 -5.78
N ASP A 71 -13.06 0.79 -6.52
CA ASP A 71 -12.57 -0.13 -7.56
C ASP A 71 -12.02 -1.41 -6.94
N TYR A 72 -11.27 -1.27 -5.84
CA TYR A 72 -10.80 -2.42 -5.05
C TYR A 72 -11.97 -3.27 -4.54
N ALA A 73 -12.97 -2.65 -3.90
CA ALA A 73 -14.13 -3.36 -3.39
C ALA A 73 -14.91 -4.08 -4.50
N THR A 74 -15.04 -3.44 -5.66
CA THR A 74 -15.70 -4.02 -6.84
C THR A 74 -14.92 -5.24 -7.35
N ALA A 75 -13.60 -5.11 -7.51
CA ALA A 75 -12.74 -6.21 -7.96
C ALA A 75 -12.71 -7.38 -6.97
N PHE A 76 -12.66 -7.10 -5.65
CA PHE A 76 -12.70 -8.11 -4.60
C PHE A 76 -14.00 -8.91 -4.66
N ARG A 77 -15.15 -8.23 -4.69
CA ARG A 77 -16.48 -8.88 -4.77
C ARG A 77 -16.65 -9.67 -6.07
N ALA A 78 -16.17 -9.14 -7.19
CA ALA A 78 -16.20 -9.84 -8.47
C ALA A 78 -15.38 -11.14 -8.42
N ARG A 79 -14.17 -11.11 -7.84
CA ARG A 79 -13.37 -12.33 -7.63
C ARG A 79 -14.08 -13.31 -6.71
N LEU A 80 -14.58 -12.84 -5.56
CA LEU A 80 -15.28 -13.70 -4.59
C LEU A 80 -16.50 -14.40 -5.22
N ALA A 81 -17.26 -13.71 -6.07
CA ALA A 81 -18.43 -14.29 -6.74
C ALA A 81 -18.08 -15.42 -7.74
N THR A 82 -16.82 -15.54 -8.17
CA THR A 82 -16.34 -16.64 -9.02
C THR A 82 -15.88 -17.86 -8.21
N GLU A 83 -15.78 -17.74 -6.89
CA GLU A 83 -15.32 -18.80 -6.00
C GLU A 83 -16.52 -19.59 -5.46
N ASP A 84 -16.41 -20.92 -5.45
CA ASP A 84 -17.42 -21.80 -4.87
C ASP A 84 -17.03 -22.13 -3.42
N PRO A 85 -17.75 -21.59 -2.41
CA PRO A 85 -17.44 -21.82 -1.00
C PRO A 85 -17.71 -23.26 -0.55
N SER A 86 -18.51 -24.04 -1.31
CA SER A 86 -18.78 -25.45 -0.99
C SER A 86 -17.61 -26.37 -1.33
N LEU A 87 -16.69 -25.93 -2.18
CA LEU A 87 -15.51 -26.72 -2.53
C LEU A 87 -14.52 -26.77 -1.36
N PRO A 88 -13.97 -27.96 -1.05
CA PRO A 88 -12.98 -28.08 0.02
C PRO A 88 -11.71 -27.29 -0.30
N TRP A 89 -11.06 -26.80 0.75
CA TRP A 89 -9.76 -26.15 0.65
C TRP A 89 -8.73 -27.03 -0.07
N ARG A 90 -7.87 -26.38 -0.87
CA ARG A 90 -6.81 -27.04 -1.63
C ARG A 90 -5.47 -26.35 -1.39
N PRO A 91 -4.39 -27.09 -1.07
CA PRO A 91 -3.06 -26.52 -0.95
C PRO A 91 -2.64 -25.77 -2.22
N GLY A 92 -2.11 -24.56 -2.05
CA GLY A 92 -1.60 -23.73 -3.15
C GLY A 92 -2.66 -23.00 -3.98
N VAL A 93 -3.95 -23.14 -3.64
CA VAL A 93 -5.03 -22.37 -4.28
C VAL A 93 -5.51 -21.28 -3.33
N ILE A 94 -5.27 -20.02 -3.69
CA ILE A 94 -5.70 -18.86 -2.91
C ILE A 94 -7.13 -18.50 -3.30
N ARG A 95 -8.07 -18.71 -2.38
CA ARG A 95 -9.48 -18.30 -2.52
C ARG A 95 -9.82 -17.30 -1.44
N LEU A 96 -10.40 -16.17 -1.82
CA LEU A 96 -10.89 -15.15 -0.88
C LEU A 96 -11.90 -15.72 0.12
N CYS A 97 -12.75 -16.67 -0.31
CA CYS A 97 -13.71 -17.33 0.57
C CYS A 97 -13.06 -18.07 1.75
N ASP A 98 -11.79 -18.50 1.63
CA ASP A 98 -11.05 -19.18 2.70
C ASP A 98 -10.50 -18.20 3.76
N PHE A 99 -10.46 -16.90 3.45
CA PHE A 99 -9.95 -15.85 4.35
C PHE A 99 -11.08 -15.01 4.97
N GLY A 100 -12.12 -14.71 4.18
CA GLY A 100 -13.22 -13.83 4.58
C GLY A 100 -13.23 -12.50 3.82
N VAL A 101 -14.20 -11.65 4.18
CA VAL A 101 -14.49 -10.38 3.53
C VAL A 101 -14.13 -9.23 4.48
N PRO A 102 -13.33 -8.25 4.04
CA PRO A 102 -13.03 -7.06 4.84
C PRO A 102 -14.26 -6.13 4.93
N ASP A 103 -14.27 -5.27 5.95
CA ASP A 103 -15.16 -4.11 5.94
C ASP A 103 -14.62 -3.07 4.93
N PHE A 104 -15.29 -2.95 3.78
CA PHE A 104 -14.89 -2.01 2.74
C PHE A 104 -15.10 -0.55 3.14
N ASP A 105 -15.96 -0.26 4.12
CA ASP A 105 -16.16 1.10 4.61
C ASP A 105 -14.96 1.59 5.44
N GLU A 106 -14.14 0.67 5.97
CA GLU A 106 -12.87 1.01 6.63
C GLU A 106 -11.81 1.48 5.62
N ILE A 107 -11.82 0.95 4.40
CA ILE A 107 -10.79 1.20 3.39
C ILE A 107 -11.01 2.58 2.76
N LYS A 108 -10.10 3.52 3.05
CA LYS A 108 -10.12 4.88 2.52
C LYS A 108 -8.97 5.15 1.55
N ALA A 109 -9.11 6.20 0.75
CA ALA A 109 -8.01 6.70 -0.06
C ALA A 109 -6.87 7.18 0.85
N PRO A 110 -5.60 7.16 0.38
CA PRO A 110 -4.47 7.63 1.17
C PRO A 110 -4.68 9.07 1.68
N GLU A 111 -4.39 9.29 2.95
CA GLU A 111 -4.55 10.57 3.62
C GLU A 111 -3.29 10.92 4.41
N LEU A 112 -2.89 12.19 4.35
CA LEU A 112 -1.82 12.74 5.17
C LEU A 112 -2.39 13.87 6.01
N SER A 113 -2.47 13.64 7.32
CA SER A 113 -3.03 14.57 8.30
C SER A 113 -2.17 14.57 9.56
N ASP A 114 -1.92 15.76 10.14
CA ASP A 114 -1.16 15.90 11.38
C ASP A 114 0.22 15.20 11.38
N GLY A 115 0.89 15.20 10.22
CA GLY A 115 2.19 14.56 10.02
C GLY A 115 2.14 13.02 9.94
N ARG A 116 0.96 12.41 9.94
CA ARG A 116 0.78 10.97 9.78
C ARG A 116 0.17 10.64 8.43
N LEU A 117 0.81 9.70 7.74
CA LEU A 117 0.29 9.10 6.53
C LEU A 117 -0.48 7.83 6.90
N VAL A 118 -1.75 7.78 6.51
CA VAL A 118 -2.60 6.60 6.61
C VAL A 118 -2.98 6.16 5.20
N PHE A 119 -2.76 4.90 4.88
CA PHE A 119 -3.19 4.32 3.62
C PHE A 119 -3.49 2.84 3.77
N PHE A 120 -4.12 2.29 2.75
CA PHE A 120 -4.38 0.87 2.65
C PHE A 120 -3.61 0.30 1.48
N ALA A 121 -3.09 -0.91 1.65
CA ALA A 121 -2.44 -1.65 0.57
C ALA A 121 -3.02 -3.05 0.49
N ARG A 122 -3.07 -3.60 -0.73
CA ARG A 122 -3.38 -5.01 -0.94
C ARG A 122 -2.10 -5.79 -1.07
N ASP A 123 -2.05 -6.95 -0.44
CA ASP A 123 -1.02 -7.95 -0.69
C ASP A 123 -1.15 -8.47 -2.13
N SER A 124 -0.07 -8.45 -2.90
CA SER A 124 -0.07 -8.80 -4.32
C SER A 124 -0.31 -10.30 -4.58
N PHE A 125 -0.07 -11.16 -3.59
CA PHE A 125 -0.24 -12.60 -3.69
C PHE A 125 -1.65 -13.05 -3.31
N THR A 126 -2.17 -12.57 -2.18
CA THR A 126 -3.49 -12.95 -1.64
C THR A 126 -4.61 -12.04 -2.13
N GLY A 127 -4.31 -10.74 -2.32
CA GLY A 127 -5.28 -9.69 -2.58
C GLY A 127 -5.93 -9.12 -1.31
N LEU A 128 -5.52 -9.57 -0.12
CA LEU A 128 -6.08 -9.12 1.15
C LEU A 128 -5.61 -7.70 1.50
N PRO A 129 -6.47 -6.88 2.13
CA PRO A 129 -6.13 -5.51 2.48
C PRO A 129 -5.45 -5.41 3.84
N TYR A 130 -4.52 -4.48 3.93
CA TYR A 130 -3.78 -4.10 5.13
C TYR A 130 -3.90 -2.59 5.33
N ARG A 131 -3.98 -2.16 6.59
CA ARG A 131 -3.90 -0.76 7.00
C ARG A 131 -2.47 -0.44 7.39
N ILE A 132 -1.98 0.68 6.88
CA ILE A 132 -0.65 1.20 7.16
C ILE A 132 -0.79 2.61 7.72
N GLU A 133 -0.13 2.85 8.84
CA GLU A 133 -0.04 4.16 9.47
C GLU A 133 1.41 4.42 9.84
N LEU A 134 1.98 5.53 9.35
CA LEU A 134 3.37 5.87 9.59
C LEU A 134 3.59 7.38 9.66
N ASP A 135 4.69 7.77 10.32
CA ASP A 135 5.28 9.10 10.20
C ASP A 135 6.30 9.07 9.03
N PRO A 136 6.08 9.83 7.95
CA PRO A 136 6.98 9.85 6.79
C PRO A 136 8.40 10.33 7.12
N GLN A 137 8.60 11.01 8.25
CA GLN A 137 9.88 11.54 8.70
C GLN A 137 10.59 10.61 9.69
N ALA A 138 9.94 9.52 10.12
CA ALA A 138 10.56 8.53 11.00
C ALA A 138 11.74 7.81 10.33
N THR A 139 12.76 7.50 11.13
CA THR A 139 14.06 7.01 10.62
C THR A 139 14.25 5.50 10.74
N ASP A 140 13.32 4.82 11.41
CA ASP A 140 13.37 3.44 11.89
C ASP A 140 12.10 2.64 11.55
N LEU A 141 11.42 3.03 10.46
CA LEU A 141 10.25 2.33 9.94
C LEU A 141 10.57 0.87 9.61
N LYS A 142 9.70 -0.04 10.05
CA LYS A 142 9.78 -1.48 9.76
C LYS A 142 8.46 -1.97 9.21
N ALA A 143 8.47 -2.48 7.99
CA ALA A 143 7.26 -2.94 7.31
C ALA A 143 6.44 -3.94 8.15
N ALA A 144 7.10 -4.93 8.77
CA ALA A 144 6.44 -5.95 9.59
C ALA A 144 5.67 -5.40 10.81
N GLU A 145 6.02 -4.21 11.30
CA GLU A 145 5.32 -3.55 12.42
C GLU A 145 4.20 -2.62 11.93
N LEU A 146 4.30 -2.14 10.67
CA LEU A 146 3.40 -1.13 10.11
C LEU A 146 2.22 -1.73 9.33
N TYR A 147 2.39 -2.88 8.69
CA TYR A 147 1.37 -3.49 7.84
C TYR A 147 0.44 -4.36 8.69
N GLN A 148 -0.67 -3.77 9.10
CA GLN A 148 -1.66 -4.42 9.95
C GLN A 148 -2.79 -5.03 9.08
N PRO A 149 -3.02 -6.34 9.11
CA PRO A 149 -4.12 -6.94 8.35
C PRO A 149 -5.46 -6.42 8.86
N LEU A 150 -6.41 -6.21 7.96
CA LEU A 150 -7.77 -5.86 8.35
C LEU A 150 -8.52 -7.05 8.95
N GLY A 151 -9.49 -6.75 9.82
CA GLY A 151 -10.44 -7.75 10.28
C GLY A 151 -11.26 -8.30 9.10
N LEU A 152 -11.39 -9.62 9.03
CA LEU A 152 -12.15 -10.30 7.98
C LEU A 152 -13.35 -11.02 8.58
N THR A 153 -14.50 -10.90 7.93
CA THR A 153 -15.72 -11.65 8.27
C THR A 153 -15.74 -12.93 7.44
N PRO A 154 -15.86 -14.13 8.04
CA PRO A 154 -15.96 -15.38 7.29
C PRO A 154 -17.09 -15.35 6.26
N VAL A 155 -16.86 -15.96 5.10
CA VAL A 155 -17.93 -16.17 4.10
C VAL A 155 -18.77 -17.35 4.57
N GLU A 156 -20.06 -17.12 4.84
CA GLU A 156 -20.97 -18.20 5.20
C GLU A 156 -21.20 -19.13 4.00
N SER A 157 -21.12 -20.43 4.26
CA SER A 157 -21.36 -21.54 3.31
C SER A 157 -22.79 -22.04 3.39
#